data_AF-A0A7C5T8E0-F1
#
_entry.id   AF-A0A7C5T8E0-F1
#
_cell.length_a   1.000
_cell.length_b   1.000
_cell.length_c   1.000
_cell.angle_alpha   90.00
_cell.angle_beta   90.00
_cell.angle_gamma   90.00
#
_symmetry.space_group_name_H-M   'P 1'
#
loop_
_entity.id
_entity.type
_entity.pdbx_description
1 polymer ?
#
loop_
_entity_poly.entity_id
_entity_poly.type
_entity_poly.pdbx_seq_one_letter_code
_entity_poly.pdbx_strand_id
1 'polypeptide(L)'
;MYRLASAVKCPICSVEFKPTVGSLNGEEVEVTCPNGHTFTAFVPNGDSVLDCEIRDWERFGLLPQATQQAVLEVIQSGKVPNELQTLMRRLKEAGIVVCT
;
A
#
# COMPACT_ATOMS: atom_id res chain seq x y z
N MET A 1 10.15 -10.54 6.24
CA MET A 1 9.71 -11.26 5.02
C MET A 1 8.26 -10.91 4.79
N TYR A 2 7.99 -10.06 3.80
CA TYR A 2 6.63 -9.65 3.48
C TYR A 2 6.10 -10.56 2.37
N ARG A 3 4.95 -11.20 2.61
CA ARG A 3 4.23 -11.93 1.55
C ARG A 3 3.34 -10.93 0.83
N LEU A 4 3.52 -10.82 -0.47
CA LEU A 4 2.66 -9.98 -1.29
C LEU A 4 1.31 -10.67 -1.46
N ALA A 5 0.23 -9.89 -1.33
CA ALA A 5 -1.12 -10.38 -1.52
C ALA A 5 -1.40 -10.69 -3.01
N SER A 6 -0.72 -9.96 -3.90
CA SER A 6 -0.87 -10.04 -5.35
C SER A 6 -0.04 -11.19 -5.93
N ALA A 7 -0.68 -12.06 -6.73
CA ALA A 7 0.02 -13.06 -7.52
C ALA A 7 0.73 -12.38 -8.70
N VAL A 8 1.95 -12.82 -9.00
CA VAL A 8 2.76 -12.35 -10.12
C VAL A 8 2.93 -13.48 -11.11
N LYS A 9 2.82 -13.17 -12.41
CA LYS A 9 3.05 -14.11 -13.51
C LYS A 9 4.48 -13.98 -14.02
N CYS A 10 5.21 -15.09 -14.08
CA CYS A 10 6.55 -15.11 -14.64
C CYS A 10 6.51 -14.83 -16.16
N PRO A 11 7.25 -13.86 -16.70
CA PRO A 11 7.27 -13.58 -18.14
C PRO A 11 7.95 -14.68 -18.96
N ILE A 12 8.78 -15.51 -18.34
CA ILE A 12 9.57 -16.55 -19.03
C ILE A 12 8.81 -17.87 -19.10
N CYS A 13 8.22 -18.33 -17.99
CA CYS A 13 7.53 -19.63 -17.93
C CYS A 13 6.03 -19.55 -17.65
N SER A 14 5.46 -18.34 -17.59
CA SER A 14 4.02 -18.10 -17.40
C SER A 14 3.42 -18.66 -16.10
N VAL A 15 4.22 -19.13 -15.15
CA VAL A 15 3.73 -19.59 -13.85
C VAL A 15 3.26 -18.41 -13.00
N GLU A 16 2.09 -18.55 -12.40
CA GLU A 16 1.57 -17.59 -11.42
C GLU A 16 1.96 -18.01 -10.01
N PHE A 17 2.54 -17.10 -9.23
CA PHE A 17 3.03 -17.39 -7.88
C PHE A 17 2.96 -16.15 -6.98
N LYS A 18 3.00 -16.37 -5.67
CA LYS A 18 3.05 -15.28 -4.68
C LYS A 18 4.49 -15.07 -4.21
N PRO A 19 5.16 -14.00 -4.64
CA PRO A 19 6.54 -13.74 -4.23
C PRO A 19 6.62 -13.40 -2.74
N THR A 20 7.72 -13.85 -2.10
CA THR A 20 8.07 -13.46 -0.73
C THR A 20 9.25 -12.49 -0.83
N VAL A 21 9.01 -11.20 -0.60
CA VAL A 21 10.04 -10.15 -0.74
C VAL A 21 10.61 -9.77 0.63
N GLY A 22 11.93 -9.58 0.68
CA GLY A 22 12.68 -9.27 1.90
C GLY A 22 12.64 -7.79 2.28
N SER A 23 12.65 -6.89 1.29
CA SER A 23 12.62 -5.43 1.44
C SER A 23 12.03 -4.79 0.19
N LEU A 24 11.24 -3.73 0.36
CA LEU A 24 10.57 -2.97 -0.70
C LEU A 24 11.17 -1.57 -0.74
N ASN A 25 12.24 -1.39 -1.53
CA ASN A 25 12.91 -0.08 -1.70
C ASN A 25 12.52 0.64 -2.99
N GLY A 26 11.36 0.31 -3.58
CA GLY A 26 10.86 0.89 -4.80
C GLY A 26 9.74 0.05 -5.40
N GLU A 27 9.06 0.60 -6.40
CA GLU A 27 7.97 -0.05 -7.16
C GLU A 27 8.43 -1.31 -7.92
N GLU A 28 9.75 -1.45 -8.12
CA GLU A 28 10.39 -2.59 -8.76
C GLU A 28 11.09 -3.49 -7.74
N VAL A 29 10.71 -4.76 -7.71
CA VAL A 29 11.36 -5.79 -6.88
C VAL A 29 11.83 -6.93 -7.74
N GLU A 30 13.04 -7.40 -7.45
CA GLU A 30 13.58 -8.61 -8.02
C GLU A 30 12.87 -9.82 -7.40
N VAL A 31 12.23 -10.62 -8.24
CA VAL A 31 11.49 -11.81 -7.83
C VAL A 31 12.01 -13.03 -8.56
N THR A 32 12.09 -14.15 -7.85
CA THR A 32 12.46 -15.45 -8.42
C THR A 32 11.24 -16.35 -8.42
N CYS A 33 10.87 -16.86 -9.60
CA CYS A 33 9.78 -17.82 -9.71
C CYS A 33 10.19 -19.21 -9.20
N PRO A 34 9.23 -20.12 -8.90
CA PRO A 34 9.53 -21.49 -8.46
C PRO A 34 10.35 -22.31 -9.46
N ASN A 35 10.35 -21.91 -10.74
CA ASN A 35 11.12 -22.55 -11.80
C ASN A 35 12.55 -21.98 -11.94
N GLY A 36 12.97 -21.08 -11.04
CA GLY A 36 14.35 -20.56 -11.00
C GLY A 36 14.63 -19.34 -11.87
N HIS A 37 13.64 -18.77 -12.55
CA HIS A 37 13.83 -17.52 -13.29
C HIS A 37 13.74 -16.31 -12.36
N THR A 38 14.72 -15.43 -12.45
CA THR A 38 14.75 -14.14 -11.77
C THR A 38 14.37 -13.02 -12.74
N PHE A 39 13.45 -12.15 -12.33
CA PHE A 39 13.00 -11.01 -13.13
C PHE A 39 12.57 -9.87 -12.22
N THR A 40 12.53 -8.66 -12.76
CA THR A 40 11.95 -7.50 -12.08
C THR A 40 10.45 -7.49 -12.27
N ALA A 41 9.71 -7.45 -11.16
CA ALA A 41 8.26 -7.31 -11.18
C ALA A 41 7.87 -5.97 -10.57
N PHE A 42 6.97 -5.27 -11.25
CA PHE A 42 6.18 -4.22 -10.63
C PHE A 42 5.19 -4.88 -9.69
N VAL A 43 5.46 -4.78 -8.41
CA VAL A 43 4.51 -5.18 -7.41
C VAL A 43 3.81 -3.89 -7.00
N PRO A 44 2.52 -3.72 -7.30
CA PRO A 44 1.77 -2.62 -6.73
C PRO A 44 1.80 -2.84 -5.22
N ASN A 45 2.66 -2.09 -4.56
CA ASN A 45 2.74 -2.08 -3.12
C ASN A 45 1.36 -1.67 -2.60
N GLY A 46 1.00 -2.16 -1.42
CA GLY A 46 -0.06 -1.52 -0.63
C GLY A 46 0.22 -0.03 -0.32
N ASP A 47 1.42 0.45 -0.67
CA ASP A 47 1.80 1.86 -0.82
C ASP A 47 1.32 2.44 -2.16
N SER A 48 0.06 2.21 -2.51
CA SER A 48 -0.56 3.11 -3.49
C SER A 48 -0.40 4.51 -2.93
N VAL A 49 0.39 5.35 -3.61
CA VAL A 49 0.45 6.79 -3.38
C VAL A 49 -0.93 7.30 -3.77
N LEU A 50 -1.85 7.19 -2.81
CA LEU A 50 -3.16 7.74 -2.94
C LEU A 50 -3.02 9.22 -2.62
N ASP A 51 -3.32 10.06 -3.60
CA ASP A 51 -3.54 11.48 -3.36
C ASP A 51 -4.82 11.57 -2.51
N CYS A 52 -4.62 11.54 -1.19
CA CYS A 52 -5.68 11.58 -0.21
C CYS A 52 -5.86 12.99 0.32
N GLU A 53 -7.10 13.47 0.39
CA GLU A 53 -7.46 14.76 0.97
C GLU A 53 -8.56 14.61 2.03
N ILE A 54 -8.52 15.47 3.05
CA ILE A 54 -9.57 15.53 4.07
C ILE A 54 -10.74 16.32 3.51
N ARG A 55 -11.89 15.66 3.40
CA ARG A 55 -13.13 16.25 2.87
C ARG A 55 -14.04 16.78 3.98
N ASP A 56 -14.05 16.12 5.13
CA ASP A 56 -14.91 16.49 6.27
C ASP A 56 -14.04 16.83 7.49
N TRP A 57 -13.69 18.12 7.60
CA TRP A 57 -12.85 18.64 8.69
C TRP A 57 -13.55 18.61 10.05
N GLU A 58 -14.88 18.73 10.09
CA GLU A 58 -15.65 18.69 11.33
C GLU A 58 -15.56 17.31 11.98
N ARG A 59 -15.83 16.25 11.22
CA ARG A 59 -15.74 14.87 11.71
C ARG A 59 -14.31 14.42 11.92
N PHE A 60 -13.36 14.91 11.11
CA PHE A 60 -11.95 14.67 11.32
C PHE A 60 -11.45 15.24 12.66
N GLY A 61 -11.91 16.46 13.01
CA GLY A 61 -11.57 17.11 14.27
C GLY A 61 -12.04 16.37 15.53
N LEU A 62 -13.01 15.44 15.40
CA LEU A 62 -13.49 14.60 16.50
C LEU A 62 -12.58 13.39 16.77
N LEU A 63 -11.63 13.08 15.87
CA LEU A 63 -10.70 11.98 16.05
C LEU A 63 -9.67 12.31 17.15
N PRO A 64 -9.09 11.29 17.83
CA PRO A 64 -7.98 11.52 18.75
C PRO A 64 -6.81 12.24 18.07
N GLN A 65 -6.11 13.11 18.80
CA GLN A 65 -5.01 13.91 18.24
C GLN A 65 -3.92 13.04 17.58
N ALA A 66 -3.58 11.90 18.19
CA ALA A 66 -2.62 10.95 17.61
C ALA A 66 -3.10 10.39 16.26
N THR A 67 -4.41 10.12 16.12
CA THR A 67 -5.01 9.65 14.86
C THR A 67 -5.00 10.74 13.81
N GLN A 68 -5.31 11.98 14.18
CA GLN A 68 -5.25 13.11 13.26
C GLN A 68 -3.85 13.29 12.69
N GLN A 69 -2.84 13.24 13.57
CA GLN A 69 -1.45 13.42 13.17
C GLN A 69 -0.97 12.30 12.25
N ALA A 70 -1.29 11.04 12.56
CA ALA A 70 -0.97 9.90 11.70
C ALA A 70 -1.60 10.02 10.30
N VAL A 71 -2.86 10.46 10.21
CA VAL A 71 -3.53 10.64 8.91
C VAL A 71 -2.90 11.78 8.11
N LEU A 72 -2.56 12.89 8.76
CA LEU A 72 -1.87 14.01 8.10
C LEU A 72 -0.48 13.61 7.59
N GLU A 73 0.28 12.83 8.35
CA GLU A 73 1.57 12.29 7.94
C GLU A 73 1.44 11.34 6.73
N VAL A 74 0.41 10.49 6.73
CA VAL A 74 0.08 9.62 5.59
C VAL A 74 -0.23 10.44 4.33
N ILE A 75 -1.06 11.47 4.46
CA ILE A 75 -1.43 12.37 3.35
C ILE A 75 -0.20 13.12 2.83
N GLN A 76 0.60 13.70 3.71
CA GLN A 76 1.79 14.48 3.34
C GLN A 76 2.89 13.61 2.70
N SER A 77 3.09 12.40 3.22
CA SER A 77 4.08 11.47 2.69
C SER A 77 3.62 10.77 1.41
N GLY A 78 2.32 10.79 1.12
CA GLY A 78 1.70 10.01 0.06
C GLY A 78 1.88 8.50 0.28
N LYS A 79 2.15 8.04 1.51
CA LYS A 79 2.40 6.63 1.80
C LYS A 79 1.55 6.18 2.97
N VAL A 80 0.90 5.02 2.82
CA VAL A 80 0.05 4.44 3.86
C VAL A 80 0.77 3.23 4.48
N PRO A 81 1.36 3.35 5.68
CA PRO A 81 1.93 2.22 6.40
C PRO A 81 0.90 1.11 6.60
N ASN A 82 1.35 -0.16 6.58
CA ASN A 82 0.47 -1.33 6.72
C ASN A 82 -0.44 -1.28 7.96
N GLU A 83 0.07 -0.74 9.07
CA GLU A 83 -0.68 -0.55 10.31
C GLU A 83 -1.81 0.49 10.20
N LEU A 84 -1.67 1.48 9.31
CA LEU A 84 -2.63 2.55 9.08
C LEU A 84 -3.59 2.26 7.91
N GLN A 85 -3.38 1.20 7.13
CA GLN A 85 -4.26 0.83 6.01
C GLN A 85 -5.72 0.65 6.46
N THR A 86 -5.95 -0.03 7.58
CA THR A 86 -7.31 -0.25 8.09
C THR A 86 -7.97 1.05 8.53
N LEU A 87 -7.20 1.97 9.12
CA LEU A 87 -7.67 3.30 9.51
C LEU A 87 -8.05 4.11 8.27
N MET A 88 -7.15 4.24 7.30
CA MET A 88 -7.38 5.00 6.07
C MET A 88 -8.57 4.46 5.28
N ARG A 89 -8.73 3.13 5.20
CA ARG A 89 -9.92 2.51 4.57
C ARG A 89 -11.22 2.93 5.26
N ARG A 90 -11.27 2.88 6.61
CA ARG A 90 -12.47 3.27 7.36
C ARG A 90 -12.79 4.76 7.20
N LEU A 91 -11.77 5.62 7.17
CA LEU A 91 -11.95 7.05 6.93
C LEU A 91 -12.48 7.32 5.52
N LYS A 92 -12.02 6.57 4.52
CA LYS A 92 -12.53 6.62 3.15
C LYS A 92 -14.00 6.16 3.06
N GLU A 93 -14.32 5.02 3.66
CA GLU A 93 -15.69 4.48 3.72
C GLU A 93 -16.65 5.42 4.45
N ALA A 94 -16.16 6.12 5.49
CA ALA A 94 -16.93 7.12 6.24
C ALA A 94 -17.08 8.47 5.51
N GLY A 95 -16.41 8.64 4.36
CA GLY A 95 -16.40 9.87 3.57
C GLY A 95 -15.58 11.01 4.15
N ILE A 96 -14.77 10.74 5.19
CA ILE A 96 -13.94 11.76 5.88
C ILE A 96 -12.73 12.11 5.02
N VAL A 97 -12.13 11.10 4.37
CA VAL A 97 -11.00 11.26 3.46
C VAL A 97 -11.41 10.76 2.07
N VAL A 98 -10.97 11.45 1.02
CA VAL A 98 -11.10 11.02 -0.37
C VAL A 98 -9.72 10.76 -0.90
N CYS A 99 -9.52 9.63 -1.57
CA CYS A 99 -8.25 9.17 -2.08
C CYS A 99 -8.44 8.77 -3.54
N THR A 100 -7.75 9.44 -4.47
CA THR A 100 -7.77 9.18 -5.92
C THR A 100 -6.69 8.22 -6.37
#